data_AF-A0A2X3UKT2-F1
#
_entry.id   AF-A0A2X3UKT2-F1
#
_cell.length_a   1.000
_cell.length_b   1.000
_cell.length_c   1.000
_cell.angle_alpha   90.00
_cell.angle_beta   90.00
_cell.angle_gamma   90.00
#
_symmetry.space_group_name_H-M   'P 1'
#
loop_
_entity.id
_entity.type
_entity.pdbx_description
1 polymer ?
#
loop_
_entity_poly.entity_id
_entity_poly.type
_entity_poly.pdbx_seq_one_letter_code
_entity_poly.pdbx_strand_id
1 'polypeptide(L)'
;MERNLRMISDRISKMAGAKIIEKRYSYRDYQKYRQSSHKFELKQRLYFLIQQSKSFDDFLEKAEQLHVHIDFSQKHSRFMMTDRAMTKPIRGRQLSKRNLYDKDFFRTHFVKQEIESRLEFLLNRVNSLEELLLKAKELNLTIDLKQKNVTFTLEENGKPISLSHKKISDKKLYDVNFFQDYFKNKEVGVSYGLENLQKQYHAFQEERDKEKVSTEESEEAFKKYKGQRDAIHEFEVELVEHQIERLVDEGIYIKVSFGIKQSGLIFIPNYQLDIMEEENHKKYKVYIRETTSYFIYNKENSEMNRYIKGRTLIRQLTNDSRMIPYRRPTVESLQEKISEINLLVELTETDKKYQDIKDELVAEIAELDIKLTQTNEKITTLNKMAEVFINLKGAELSSQKLARYDFSKLNLTESISLEQVNEKIGVLQEKLDRYLDEYESLVRRLETFAKIFNNNKNMYQKFQENVSVE
;
A
#
# COMPACT_ATOMS: atom_id res chain seq x y z
N MET A 1 -21.37 2.88 -15.86
CA MET A 1 -21.42 1.68 -16.73
C MET A 1 -20.59 1.88 -18.00
N GLU A 2 -20.88 2.92 -18.78
CA GLU A 2 -20.18 3.29 -20.03
C GLU A 2 -18.65 3.43 -19.90
N ARG A 3 -18.16 4.03 -18.81
CA ARG A 3 -16.72 4.20 -18.55
C ARG A 3 -15.97 2.89 -18.27
N ASN A 4 -16.63 1.89 -17.67
CA ASN A 4 -16.04 0.58 -17.42
C ASN A 4 -15.96 -0.23 -18.71
N LEU A 5 -17.01 -0.16 -19.53
CA LEU A 5 -17.03 -0.76 -20.87
C LEU A 5 -15.96 -0.17 -21.78
N ARG A 6 -15.73 1.16 -21.69
CA ARG A 6 -14.63 1.82 -22.39
C ARG A 6 -13.25 1.32 -21.96
N MET A 7 -13.01 1.12 -20.66
CA MET A 7 -11.72 0.55 -20.21
C MET A 7 -11.49 -0.90 -20.67
N ILE A 8 -12.56 -1.70 -20.77
CA ILE A 8 -12.50 -3.06 -21.29
C ILE A 8 -12.23 -3.03 -22.79
N SER A 9 -12.97 -2.20 -23.54
CA SER A 9 -12.77 -1.99 -24.99
C SER A 9 -11.37 -1.46 -25.32
N ASP A 10 -10.86 -0.49 -24.56
CA ASP A 10 -9.50 0.04 -24.70
C ASP A 10 -8.46 -1.07 -24.46
N ARG A 11 -8.68 -1.98 -23.49
CA ARG A 11 -7.79 -3.13 -23.25
C ARG A 11 -7.83 -4.17 -24.38
N ILE A 12 -9.01 -4.48 -24.90
CA ILE A 12 -9.18 -5.41 -26.03
C ILE A 12 -8.52 -4.82 -27.29
N SER A 13 -8.73 -3.53 -27.55
CA SER A 13 -8.15 -2.81 -28.69
C SER A 13 -6.61 -2.72 -28.58
N LYS A 14 -6.08 -2.54 -27.37
CA LYS A 14 -4.62 -2.64 -27.10
C LYS A 14 -4.09 -4.04 -27.35
N MET A 15 -4.84 -5.06 -26.96
CA MET A 15 -4.51 -6.44 -27.27
C MET A 15 -4.68 -6.75 -28.78
N ALA A 16 -5.35 -5.91 -29.57
CA ALA A 16 -5.41 -6.06 -31.03
C ALA A 16 -4.32 -5.25 -31.76
N GLY A 17 -3.49 -4.46 -31.05
CA GLY A 17 -2.44 -3.64 -31.66
C GLY A 17 -2.94 -2.35 -32.32
N ALA A 18 -4.09 -1.82 -31.88
CA ALA A 18 -4.61 -0.56 -32.42
C ALA A 18 -3.67 0.63 -32.07
N LYS A 19 -3.20 1.35 -33.09
CA LYS A 19 -2.26 2.47 -32.97
C LYS A 19 -2.91 3.70 -32.35
N ILE A 20 -2.32 4.20 -31.26
CA ILE A 20 -2.43 5.60 -30.82
C ILE A 20 -1.00 6.19 -30.76
N ILE A 21 -0.76 7.22 -31.58
CA ILE A 21 0.45 8.08 -31.72
C ILE A 21 0.96 8.59 -30.35
N GLU A 22 2.24 8.90 -30.05
CA GLU A 22 3.60 8.74 -30.61
C GLU A 22 4.52 9.20 -29.46
N LYS A 23 5.09 8.25 -28.70
CA LYS A 23 6.34 8.37 -27.91
C LYS A 23 6.40 7.20 -26.94
N ARG A 24 7.22 6.21 -27.29
CA ARG A 24 7.60 5.12 -26.40
C ARG A 24 8.67 5.67 -25.46
N TYR A 25 8.34 5.86 -24.19
CA TYR A 25 9.35 6.10 -23.16
C TYR A 25 9.76 4.74 -22.62
N SER A 26 11.03 4.37 -22.80
CA SER A 26 11.62 3.24 -22.07
C SER A 26 11.62 3.53 -20.56
N TYR A 27 11.95 2.54 -19.74
CA TYR A 27 12.14 2.78 -18.31
C TYR A 27 13.21 3.85 -18.05
N ARG A 28 14.34 3.80 -18.77
CA ARG A 28 15.40 4.83 -18.66
C ARG A 28 14.91 6.23 -19.03
N ASP A 29 14.14 6.35 -20.11
CA ASP A 29 13.57 7.65 -20.50
C ASP A 29 12.54 8.12 -19.47
N TYR A 30 11.77 7.21 -18.91
CA TYR A 30 10.82 7.51 -17.85
C TYR A 30 11.52 7.98 -16.57
N GLN A 31 12.65 7.38 -16.17
CA GLN A 31 13.46 7.85 -15.05
C GLN A 31 13.98 9.27 -15.28
N LYS A 32 14.52 9.57 -16.48
CA LYS A 32 14.95 10.93 -16.84
C LYS A 32 13.77 11.91 -16.82
N TYR A 33 12.61 11.51 -17.33
CA TYR A 33 11.38 12.29 -17.25
C TYR A 33 10.97 12.54 -15.79
N ARG A 34 11.02 11.52 -14.92
CA ARG A 34 10.65 11.60 -13.51
C ARG A 34 11.48 12.67 -12.77
N GLN A 35 12.78 12.72 -13.05
CA GLN A 35 13.71 13.67 -12.44
C GLN A 35 13.52 15.11 -12.97
N SER A 36 13.35 15.26 -14.29
CA SER A 36 13.27 16.58 -14.94
C SER A 36 11.86 17.19 -14.96
N SER A 37 10.80 16.39 -14.81
CA SER A 37 9.42 16.84 -14.97
C SER A 37 8.95 17.69 -13.79
N HIS A 38 8.74 18.98 -14.05
CA HIS A 38 8.09 19.89 -13.10
C HIS A 38 6.72 19.38 -12.64
N LYS A 39 5.98 18.72 -13.53
CA LYS A 39 4.68 18.14 -13.21
C LYS A 39 4.78 16.95 -12.26
N PHE A 40 5.83 16.14 -12.40
CA PHE A 40 6.04 15.01 -11.51
C PHE A 40 6.41 15.51 -10.11
N GLU A 41 7.38 16.43 -10.02
CA GLU A 41 7.79 17.01 -8.74
C GLU A 41 6.63 17.71 -8.02
N LEU A 42 5.89 18.58 -8.73
CA LEU A 42 4.79 19.33 -8.15
C LEU A 42 3.73 18.40 -7.56
N LYS A 43 3.44 17.26 -8.22
CA LYS A 43 2.53 16.26 -7.65
C LYS A 43 3.08 15.70 -6.34
N GLN A 44 4.36 15.37 -6.26
CA GLN A 44 4.96 14.84 -5.04
C GLN A 44 4.84 15.83 -3.88
N ARG A 45 5.14 17.12 -4.12
CA ARG A 45 4.96 18.18 -3.12
C ARG A 45 3.51 18.29 -2.68
N LEU A 46 2.57 18.39 -3.61
CA LEU A 46 1.14 18.47 -3.27
C LEU A 46 0.64 17.25 -2.52
N TYR A 47 1.08 16.03 -2.85
CA TYR A 47 0.71 14.83 -2.09
C TYR A 47 1.26 14.87 -0.66
N PHE A 48 2.52 15.26 -0.50
CA PHE A 48 3.13 15.44 0.82
C PHE A 48 2.38 16.49 1.63
N LEU A 49 2.11 17.66 1.04
CA LEU A 49 1.40 18.77 1.68
C LEU A 49 -0.01 18.35 2.14
N ILE A 50 -0.81 17.73 1.25
CA ILE A 50 -2.14 17.23 1.61
C ILE A 50 -2.06 16.25 2.80
N GLN A 51 -1.03 15.41 2.84
CA GLN A 51 -0.86 14.42 3.90
C GLN A 51 -0.36 15.03 5.22
N GLN A 52 0.49 16.05 5.17
CA GLN A 52 1.17 16.62 6.34
C GLN A 52 0.52 17.88 6.87
N SER A 53 -0.50 18.41 6.19
CA SER A 53 -1.22 19.58 6.66
C SER A 53 -2.36 19.20 7.60
N LYS A 54 -2.61 20.06 8.58
CA LYS A 54 -3.68 19.95 9.58
C LYS A 54 -4.96 20.65 9.13
N SER A 55 -4.83 21.69 8.31
CA SER A 55 -5.94 22.49 7.77
C SER A 55 -5.63 23.00 6.37
N PHE A 56 -6.62 23.64 5.73
CA PHE A 56 -6.41 24.29 4.44
C PHE A 56 -5.43 25.46 4.50
N ASP A 57 -5.41 26.20 5.62
CA ASP A 57 -4.52 27.34 5.80
C ASP A 57 -3.07 26.86 6.07
N ASP A 58 -2.89 25.84 6.92
CA ASP A 58 -1.60 25.17 7.15
C ASP A 58 -1.04 24.58 5.85
N PHE A 59 -1.92 24.06 4.98
CA PHE A 59 -1.54 23.59 3.64
C PHE A 59 -0.97 24.71 2.76
N LEU A 60 -1.54 25.91 2.79
CA LEU A 60 -1.04 27.04 2.02
C LEU A 60 0.29 27.54 2.58
N GLU A 61 0.41 27.62 3.89
CA GLU A 61 1.65 28.04 4.56
C GLU A 61 2.81 27.08 4.26
N LYS A 62 2.58 25.77 4.42
CA LYS A 62 3.56 24.74 4.06
C LYS A 62 3.85 24.70 2.57
N ALA A 63 2.87 25.02 1.71
CA ALA A 63 3.09 25.10 0.28
C ALA A 63 4.13 26.17 -0.06
N GLU A 64 4.05 27.35 0.57
CA GLU A 64 5.04 28.42 0.40
C GLU A 64 6.43 27.99 0.88
N GLN A 65 6.52 27.32 2.04
CA GLN A 65 7.79 26.76 2.54
C GLN A 65 8.37 25.70 1.60
N LEU A 66 7.52 24.88 0.98
CA LEU A 66 7.96 23.93 -0.06
C LEU A 66 8.09 24.56 -1.45
N HIS A 67 8.21 25.88 -1.52
CA HIS A 67 8.42 26.64 -2.75
C HIS A 67 7.32 26.38 -3.79
N VAL A 68 6.08 26.13 -3.36
CA VAL A 68 4.91 25.92 -4.22
C VAL A 68 3.97 27.11 -4.09
N HIS A 69 4.01 28.00 -5.08
CA HIS A 69 3.03 29.08 -5.19
C HIS A 69 1.73 28.56 -5.82
N ILE A 70 0.60 28.82 -5.15
CA ILE A 70 -0.74 28.38 -5.56
C ILE A 70 -1.64 29.60 -5.79
N ASP A 71 -2.14 29.75 -7.00
CA ASP A 71 -3.05 30.82 -7.39
C ASP A 71 -4.44 30.28 -7.71
N PHE A 72 -5.41 30.64 -6.87
CA PHE A 72 -6.83 30.33 -7.01
C PHE A 72 -7.68 31.52 -7.51
N SER A 73 -7.08 32.68 -7.77
CA SER A 73 -7.80 33.91 -8.16
C SER A 73 -8.35 33.85 -9.60
N GLN A 74 -7.72 33.03 -10.44
CA GLN A 74 -8.01 32.91 -11.85
C GLN A 74 -9.09 31.86 -12.11
N LYS A 75 -9.69 31.88 -13.32
CA LYS A 75 -10.64 30.86 -13.80
C LYS A 75 -10.15 29.41 -13.62
N HIS A 76 -8.83 29.20 -13.64
CA HIS A 76 -8.22 27.91 -13.42
C HIS A 76 -7.14 28.07 -12.36
N SER A 77 -7.14 27.15 -11.39
CA SER A 77 -6.08 27.07 -10.39
C SER A 77 -4.74 26.83 -11.04
N ARG A 78 -3.73 27.58 -10.61
CA ARG A 78 -2.38 27.60 -11.15
C ARG A 78 -1.38 27.29 -10.05
N PHE A 79 -0.37 26.51 -10.40
CA PHE A 79 0.65 26.04 -9.48
C PHE A 79 2.02 26.29 -10.11
N MET A 80 2.94 26.85 -9.33
CA MET A 80 4.28 27.20 -9.76
C MET A 80 5.28 26.83 -8.67
N MET A 81 6.39 26.21 -9.04
CA MET A 81 7.49 25.98 -8.10
C MET A 81 8.50 27.12 -8.25
N THR A 82 8.81 27.82 -7.16
CA THR A 82 9.66 29.02 -7.16
C THR A 82 11.14 28.70 -7.12
N ASP A 83 11.50 27.50 -6.65
CA ASP A 83 12.87 26.99 -6.58
C ASP A 83 13.33 26.25 -7.85
N ARG A 84 12.47 26.21 -8.89
CA ARG A 84 12.78 25.58 -10.17
C ARG A 84 12.60 26.56 -11.32
N ALA A 85 13.36 26.33 -12.39
CA ALA A 85 13.26 27.09 -13.64
C ALA A 85 11.97 26.77 -14.43
N MET A 86 10.82 27.13 -13.86
CA MET A 86 9.52 27.04 -14.53
C MET A 86 9.26 28.33 -15.32
N THR A 87 8.84 28.19 -16.58
CA THR A 87 8.43 29.34 -17.42
C THR A 87 6.92 29.55 -17.46
N LYS A 88 6.13 28.53 -17.11
CA LYS A 88 4.67 28.56 -17.13
C LYS A 88 4.10 27.81 -15.92
N PRO A 89 3.00 28.31 -15.31
CA PRO A 89 2.31 27.60 -14.25
C PRO A 89 1.60 26.36 -14.79
N ILE A 90 1.52 25.33 -13.95
CA ILE A 90 0.75 24.11 -14.22
C ILE A 90 -0.68 24.34 -13.76
N ARG A 91 -1.67 24.00 -14.59
CA ARG A 91 -3.10 24.15 -14.23
C ARG A 91 -3.58 22.95 -13.42
N GLY A 92 -4.52 23.18 -12.50
CA GLY A 92 -5.12 22.13 -11.65
C GLY A 92 -5.61 20.90 -12.42
N ARG A 93 -6.28 21.10 -13.57
CA ARG A 93 -6.76 20.02 -14.44
C ARG A 93 -5.66 19.10 -15.01
N GLN A 94 -4.42 19.59 -15.05
CA GLN A 94 -3.30 18.81 -15.57
C GLN A 94 -2.76 17.85 -14.51
N LEU A 95 -2.96 18.13 -13.22
CA LEU A 95 -2.38 17.37 -12.12
C LEU A 95 -3.08 16.03 -11.89
N SER A 96 -4.39 15.94 -12.09
CA SER A 96 -5.11 14.67 -11.97
C SER A 96 -6.07 14.46 -13.14
N LYS A 97 -6.14 13.22 -13.63
CA LYS A 97 -7.14 12.80 -14.62
C LYS A 97 -8.52 12.53 -13.97
N ARG A 98 -8.58 12.43 -12.63
CA ARG A 98 -9.78 12.07 -11.87
C ARG A 98 -10.46 13.29 -11.27
N ASN A 99 -9.67 14.14 -10.59
CA ASN A 99 -10.17 15.26 -9.82
C ASN A 99 -9.55 16.57 -10.33
N LEU A 100 -10.33 17.64 -10.33
CA LEU A 100 -9.82 18.97 -10.58
C LEU A 100 -9.15 19.49 -9.31
N TYR A 101 -7.86 19.85 -9.38
CA TYR A 101 -7.15 20.42 -8.25
C TYR A 101 -7.43 21.92 -8.19
N ASP A 102 -8.56 22.28 -7.60
CA ASP A 102 -8.99 23.64 -7.36
C ASP A 102 -9.21 23.92 -5.86
N LYS A 103 -9.57 25.17 -5.54
CA LYS A 103 -9.77 25.61 -4.15
C LYS A 103 -10.81 24.75 -3.44
N ASP A 104 -11.89 24.41 -4.12
CA ASP A 104 -12.98 23.62 -3.57
C ASP A 104 -12.56 22.18 -3.29
N PHE A 105 -11.73 21.58 -4.15
CA PHE A 105 -11.14 20.26 -3.93
C PHE A 105 -10.34 20.20 -2.63
N PHE A 106 -9.40 21.14 -2.43
CA PHE A 106 -8.56 21.15 -1.23
C PHE A 106 -9.37 21.49 0.01
N ARG A 107 -10.25 22.50 -0.05
CA ARG A 107 -11.14 22.82 1.08
C ARG A 107 -12.03 21.65 1.47
N THR A 108 -12.65 21.01 0.49
CA THR A 108 -13.48 19.82 0.74
C THR A 108 -12.68 18.70 1.39
N HIS A 109 -11.41 18.51 1.01
CA HIS A 109 -10.54 17.50 1.61
C HIS A 109 -10.33 17.73 3.11
N PHE A 110 -9.96 18.95 3.51
CA PHE A 110 -9.71 19.27 4.91
C PHE A 110 -11.01 19.33 5.73
N VAL A 111 -12.08 19.92 5.20
CA VAL A 111 -13.40 19.91 5.85
C VAL A 111 -13.91 18.49 6.08
N LYS A 112 -13.71 17.58 5.10
CA LYS A 112 -14.04 16.16 5.26
C LYS A 112 -13.32 15.55 6.47
N GLN A 113 -12.00 15.72 6.55
CA GLN A 113 -11.18 15.21 7.66
C GLN A 113 -11.61 15.79 9.00
N GLU A 114 -11.95 17.07 9.03
CA GLU A 114 -12.27 17.82 10.24
C GLU A 114 -13.68 17.49 10.77
N ILE A 115 -14.63 17.20 9.87
CA ILE A 115 -15.93 16.61 10.23
C ILE A 115 -15.74 15.19 10.78
N GLU A 116 -14.97 14.33 10.10
CA GLU A 116 -14.73 12.96 10.55
C GLU A 116 -14.07 12.93 11.94
N SER A 117 -13.09 13.81 12.18
CA SER A 117 -12.43 14.00 13.47
C SER A 117 -13.39 14.41 14.59
N ARG A 118 -14.28 15.39 14.36
CA ARG A 118 -15.31 15.77 15.33
C ARG A 118 -16.27 14.64 15.64
N LEU A 119 -16.68 13.88 14.63
CA LEU A 119 -17.57 12.73 14.83
C LEU A 119 -16.89 11.65 15.66
N GLU A 120 -15.62 11.32 15.37
CA GLU A 120 -14.85 10.36 16.16
C GLU A 120 -14.69 10.81 17.61
N PHE A 121 -14.40 12.09 17.82
CA PHE A 121 -14.31 12.68 19.15
C PHE A 121 -15.65 12.63 19.91
N LEU A 122 -16.76 13.03 19.28
CA LEU A 122 -18.06 13.16 19.95
C LEU A 122 -18.75 11.81 20.15
N LEU A 123 -18.74 10.92 19.16
CA LEU A 123 -19.48 9.66 19.19
C LEU A 123 -19.08 8.78 20.37
N ASN A 124 -17.82 8.84 20.80
CA ASN A 124 -17.34 8.09 21.95
C ASN A 124 -17.80 8.69 23.29
N ARG A 125 -18.18 9.97 23.32
CA ARG A 125 -18.43 10.75 24.55
C ARG A 125 -19.90 11.10 24.82
N VAL A 126 -20.76 11.02 23.81
CA VAL A 126 -22.20 11.30 23.92
C VAL A 126 -23.02 10.01 23.93
N ASN A 127 -24.15 10.00 24.65
CA ASN A 127 -24.98 8.80 24.85
C ASN A 127 -26.28 8.81 24.03
N SER A 128 -26.69 9.95 23.48
CA SER A 128 -27.87 10.03 22.60
C SER A 128 -27.60 10.84 21.33
N LEU A 129 -28.50 10.69 20.35
CA LEU A 129 -28.49 11.52 19.16
C LEU A 129 -28.75 13.00 19.49
N GLU A 130 -29.66 13.32 20.41
CA GLU A 130 -29.89 14.72 20.79
C GLU A 130 -28.64 15.36 21.40
N GLU A 131 -27.93 14.62 22.25
CA GLU A 131 -26.69 15.07 22.86
C GLU A 131 -25.58 15.29 21.80
N LEU A 132 -25.47 14.38 20.83
CA LEU A 132 -24.56 14.56 19.69
C LEU A 132 -24.86 15.86 18.93
N LEU A 133 -26.13 16.12 18.61
CA LEU A 133 -26.53 17.31 17.86
C LEU A 133 -26.25 18.60 18.64
N LEU A 134 -26.43 18.59 19.95
CA LEU A 134 -26.14 19.73 20.82
C LEU A 134 -24.64 19.98 20.91
N LYS A 135 -23.85 18.93 21.20
CA LYS A 135 -22.40 19.02 21.39
C LYS A 135 -21.64 19.26 20.08
N ALA A 136 -22.15 18.80 18.94
CA ALA A 136 -21.59 19.13 17.64
C ALA A 136 -21.63 20.64 17.37
N LYS A 137 -22.71 21.33 17.76
CA LYS A 137 -22.83 22.79 17.59
C LYS A 137 -21.79 23.56 18.40
N GLU A 138 -21.45 23.08 19.61
CA GLU A 138 -20.37 23.68 20.43
C GLU A 138 -18.99 23.60 19.75
N LEU A 139 -18.82 22.67 18.80
CA LEU A 139 -17.63 22.50 17.97
C LEU A 139 -17.81 23.04 16.55
N ASN A 140 -18.77 23.93 16.30
CA ASN A 140 -19.06 24.53 14.99
C ASN A 140 -19.47 23.52 13.89
N LEU A 141 -20.02 22.37 14.30
CA LEU A 141 -20.53 21.34 13.41
C LEU A 141 -22.06 21.24 13.54
N THR A 142 -22.77 21.50 12.45
CA THR A 142 -24.21 21.25 12.35
C THR A 142 -24.44 19.94 11.61
N ILE A 143 -25.32 19.09 12.15
CA ILE A 143 -25.67 17.79 11.59
C ILE A 143 -27.17 17.79 11.29
N ASP A 144 -27.52 17.80 10.00
CA ASP A 144 -28.90 17.83 9.53
C ASP A 144 -29.32 16.45 9.02
N LEU A 145 -30.23 15.78 9.73
CA LEU A 145 -30.79 14.50 9.31
C LEU A 145 -32.06 14.73 8.47
N LYS A 146 -32.07 14.24 7.23
CA LYS A 146 -33.20 14.32 6.30
C LYS A 146 -33.51 12.94 5.70
N GLN A 147 -34.57 12.30 6.21
CA GLN A 147 -35.01 10.95 5.81
C GLN A 147 -33.91 9.89 5.99
N LYS A 148 -33.20 9.52 4.91
CA LYS A 148 -32.07 8.59 4.91
C LYS A 148 -30.72 9.29 4.75
N ASN A 149 -30.71 10.58 4.45
CA ASN A 149 -29.49 11.32 4.20
C ASN A 149 -29.13 12.21 5.38
N VAL A 150 -27.83 12.35 5.65
CA VAL A 150 -27.30 13.35 6.57
C VAL A 150 -26.43 14.34 5.82
N THR A 151 -26.56 15.61 6.19
CA THR A 151 -25.70 16.72 5.74
C THR A 151 -24.95 17.28 6.95
N PHE A 152 -23.65 17.45 6.79
CA PHE A 152 -22.76 18.03 7.79
C PHE A 152 -22.34 19.42 7.33
N THR A 153 -22.54 20.43 8.15
CA THR A 153 -22.10 21.80 7.87
C THR A 153 -21.07 22.21 8.90
N LEU A 154 -19.84 22.43 8.45
CA LEU A 154 -18.75 22.92 9.28
C LEU A 154 -18.57 24.42 9.02
N GLU A 155 -18.53 25.22 10.07
CA GLU A 155 -18.21 26.65 9.96
C GLU A 155 -16.70 26.87 10.19
N GLU A 156 -15.98 27.17 9.12
CA GLU A 156 -14.57 27.59 9.16
C GLU A 156 -14.45 29.06 8.76
N ASN A 157 -13.79 29.87 9.61
CA ASN A 157 -13.51 31.28 9.34
C ASN A 157 -14.77 32.08 8.92
N GLY A 158 -15.92 31.78 9.54
CA GLY A 158 -17.21 32.42 9.28
C GLY A 158 -17.88 32.00 7.97
N LYS A 159 -17.41 30.95 7.28
CA LYS A 159 -18.02 30.42 6.06
C LYS A 159 -18.49 28.98 6.26
N PRO A 160 -19.80 28.70 6.16
CA PRO A 160 -20.31 27.35 6.27
C PRO A 160 -19.97 26.55 5.01
N ILE A 161 -19.43 25.35 5.20
CA ILE A 161 -19.20 24.37 4.12
C ILE A 161 -20.00 23.12 4.44
N SER A 162 -20.96 22.79 3.57
CA SER A 162 -21.84 21.63 3.74
C SER A 162 -21.39 20.45 2.88
N LEU A 163 -21.27 19.28 3.50
CA LEU A 163 -20.95 18.00 2.85
C LEU A 163 -22.03 16.96 3.16
N SER A 164 -22.38 16.15 2.16
CA SER A 164 -23.25 14.99 2.40
C SER A 164 -22.47 13.86 3.06
N HIS A 165 -23.14 13.05 3.88
CA HIS A 165 -22.59 11.86 4.54
C HIS A 165 -21.81 10.93 3.58
N LYS A 166 -22.27 10.79 2.34
CA LYS A 166 -21.60 10.03 1.26
C LYS A 166 -20.18 10.49 0.94
N LYS A 167 -19.81 11.72 1.32
CA LYS A 167 -18.48 12.28 1.10
C LYS A 167 -17.59 12.25 2.35
N ILE A 168 -18.13 11.91 3.53
CA ILE A 168 -17.45 12.07 4.82
C ILE A 168 -16.43 10.97 5.09
N SER A 169 -16.79 9.70 4.93
CA SER A 169 -15.87 8.59 5.16
C SER A 169 -16.16 7.43 4.22
N ASP A 170 -15.10 6.76 3.79
CA ASP A 170 -15.20 5.53 3.01
C ASP A 170 -15.37 4.31 3.94
N LYS A 171 -15.13 4.48 5.25
CA LYS A 171 -15.23 3.43 6.28
C LYS A 171 -16.61 3.41 6.94
N LYS A 172 -17.16 4.59 7.25
CA LYS A 172 -18.45 4.76 7.95
C LYS A 172 -19.35 5.69 7.14
N LEU A 173 -20.58 5.27 6.87
CA LEU A 173 -21.48 6.02 6.01
C LEU A 173 -22.10 7.25 6.70
N TYR A 174 -22.19 7.26 8.03
CA TYR A 174 -22.78 8.32 8.84
C TYR A 174 -24.17 8.78 8.33
N ASP A 175 -24.98 7.84 7.87
CA ASP A 175 -26.37 8.08 7.49
C ASP A 175 -27.30 7.99 8.72
N VAL A 176 -28.60 8.17 8.50
CA VAL A 176 -29.59 8.16 9.59
C VAL A 176 -29.62 6.81 10.30
N ASN A 177 -29.53 5.71 9.53
CA ASN A 177 -29.52 4.35 10.08
C ASN A 177 -28.28 4.12 10.95
N PHE A 178 -27.10 4.58 10.50
CA PHE A 178 -25.87 4.50 11.28
C PHE A 178 -26.05 5.11 12.68
N PHE A 179 -26.58 6.34 12.77
CA PHE A 179 -26.74 6.98 14.09
C PHE A 179 -27.80 6.29 14.94
N GLN A 180 -28.90 5.84 14.34
CA GLN A 180 -29.95 5.08 15.06
C GLN A 180 -29.40 3.78 15.65
N ASP A 181 -28.70 2.98 14.84
CA ASP A 181 -28.12 1.71 15.26
C ASP A 181 -26.97 1.93 16.26
N TYR A 182 -26.16 2.96 16.06
CA TYR A 182 -25.04 3.29 16.94
C TYR A 182 -25.53 3.59 18.36
N PHE A 183 -26.51 4.50 18.53
CA PHE A 183 -27.01 4.86 19.86
C PHE A 183 -27.94 3.80 20.46
N LYS A 184 -28.65 3.01 19.65
CA LYS A 184 -29.48 1.92 20.16
C LYS A 184 -28.67 0.81 20.82
N ASN A 185 -27.47 0.53 20.29
CA ASN A 185 -26.61 -0.56 20.77
C ASN A 185 -25.49 -0.08 21.70
N LYS A 186 -25.44 1.22 22.02
CA LYS A 186 -24.39 1.77 22.88
C LYS A 186 -24.72 1.47 24.34
N GLU A 187 -23.81 0.76 25.02
CA GLU A 187 -23.88 0.61 26.47
C GLU A 187 -23.76 2.00 27.12
N VAL A 188 -24.62 2.29 28.10
CA VAL A 188 -24.62 3.57 28.81
C VAL A 188 -23.33 3.67 29.62
N GLY A 189 -22.30 4.26 29.02
CA GLY A 189 -21.02 4.53 29.65
C GLY A 189 -21.06 5.79 30.53
N VAL A 190 -20.08 5.90 31.43
CA VAL A 190 -19.87 7.12 32.22
C VAL A 190 -19.61 8.28 31.26
N SER A 191 -20.49 9.28 31.27
CA SER A 191 -20.29 10.55 30.57
C SER A 191 -19.02 11.19 31.15
N TYR A 192 -17.92 11.18 30.39
CA TYR A 192 -16.75 11.97 30.74
C TYR A 192 -17.20 13.43 30.73
N GLY A 193 -17.02 14.14 31.86
CA GLY A 193 -17.47 15.51 32.03
C GLY A 193 -17.15 16.36 30.79
N LEU A 194 -18.18 16.73 30.04
CA LEU A 194 -18.09 17.56 28.82
C LEU A 194 -17.89 19.04 29.15
N GLU A 195 -17.35 19.33 30.33
CA GLU A 195 -16.93 20.66 30.72
C GLU A 195 -15.70 21.04 29.87
N ASN A 196 -15.78 22.19 29.20
CA ASN A 196 -14.72 22.70 28.33
C ASN A 196 -14.47 21.86 27.05
N LEU A 197 -15.54 21.42 26.38
CA LEU A 197 -15.51 20.58 25.18
C LEU A 197 -14.52 21.05 24.10
N GLN A 198 -14.44 22.36 23.87
CA GLN A 198 -13.51 22.95 22.91
C GLN A 198 -12.05 22.68 23.27
N LYS A 199 -11.66 22.82 24.54
CA LYS A 199 -10.28 22.50 24.98
C LYS A 199 -9.98 21.02 24.88
N GLN A 200 -10.95 20.16 25.22
CA GLN A 200 -10.79 18.72 25.07
C GLN A 200 -10.62 18.31 23.60
N TYR A 201 -11.38 18.95 22.70
CA TYR A 201 -11.25 18.72 21.27
C TYR A 201 -9.91 19.23 20.75
N HIS A 202 -9.43 20.38 21.21
CA HIS A 202 -8.10 20.89 20.86
C HIS A 202 -6.99 19.91 21.26
N ALA A 203 -7.02 19.38 22.50
CA ALA A 203 -6.06 18.36 22.94
C ALA A 203 -6.14 17.08 22.10
N PHE A 204 -7.36 16.69 21.68
CA PHE A 204 -7.54 15.56 20.76
C PHE A 204 -6.96 15.83 19.37
N GLN A 205 -7.11 17.05 18.84
CA GLN A 205 -6.48 17.46 17.57
C GLN A 205 -4.96 17.46 17.67
N GLU A 206 -4.39 17.94 18.79
CA GLU A 206 -2.94 17.91 19.03
C GLU A 206 -2.39 16.48 19.01
N GLU A 207 -3.04 15.54 19.70
CA GLU A 207 -2.62 14.13 19.71
C GLU A 207 -2.77 13.50 18.31
N ARG A 208 -3.88 13.77 17.60
CA ARG A 208 -4.11 13.33 16.21
C ARG A 208 -3.01 13.82 15.27
N ASP A 209 -2.59 15.07 15.43
CA ASP A 209 -1.67 15.76 14.54
C ASP A 209 -0.22 15.73 15.03
N LYS A 210 0.09 14.95 16.08
CA LYS A 210 1.41 14.86 16.70
C LYS A 210 2.51 14.36 15.76
N GLU A 211 2.16 13.49 14.82
CA GLU A 211 3.07 12.98 13.79
C GLU A 211 3.17 13.89 12.56
N LYS A 212 2.35 14.94 12.47
CA LYS A 212 2.39 15.90 11.35
C LYS A 212 3.60 16.80 11.51
N VAL A 213 4.30 17.01 10.41
CA VAL A 213 5.49 17.85 10.38
C VAL A 213 5.11 19.32 10.64
N SER A 214 5.96 20.06 11.34
CA SER A 214 5.81 21.51 11.49
C SER A 214 6.04 22.23 10.15
N THR A 215 5.70 23.51 10.09
CA THR A 215 5.90 24.31 8.89
C THR A 215 7.38 24.52 8.59
N GLU A 216 8.20 24.72 9.61
CA GLU A 216 9.65 24.95 9.50
C GLU A 216 10.41 23.70 9.03
N GLU A 217 10.02 22.52 9.51
CA GLU A 217 10.67 21.25 9.16
C GLU A 217 10.18 20.65 7.83
N SER A 218 9.21 21.32 7.17
CA SER A 218 8.53 20.78 5.99
C SER A 218 9.48 20.45 4.85
N GLU A 219 10.51 21.27 4.59
CA GLU A 219 11.52 21.00 3.56
C GLU A 219 12.34 19.74 3.84
N GLU A 220 12.86 19.59 5.06
CA GLU A 220 13.68 18.45 5.44
C GLU A 220 12.86 17.16 5.44
N ALA A 221 11.64 17.22 5.98
CA ALA A 221 10.72 16.11 5.94
C ALA A 221 10.31 15.75 4.51
N PHE A 222 10.15 16.73 3.62
CA PHE A 222 9.89 16.46 2.20
C PHE A 222 11.09 15.78 1.52
N LYS A 223 12.33 16.19 1.82
CA LYS A 223 13.54 15.52 1.32
C LYS A 223 13.60 14.06 1.78
N LYS A 224 13.31 13.79 3.06
CA LYS A 224 13.23 12.43 3.61
C LYS A 224 12.10 11.61 2.98
N TYR A 225 10.91 12.19 2.86
CA TYR A 225 9.74 11.58 2.21
C TYR A 225 10.04 11.20 0.76
N LYS A 226 10.65 12.11 0.00
CA LYS A 226 11.04 11.88 -1.39
C LYS A 226 12.10 10.78 -1.48
N GLY A 227 13.12 10.81 -0.62
CA GLY A 227 14.12 9.75 -0.53
C GLY A 227 13.51 8.38 -0.28
N GLN A 228 12.59 8.25 0.68
CA GLN A 228 11.89 6.99 0.96
C GLN A 228 11.02 6.52 -0.21
N ARG A 229 10.31 7.44 -0.88
CA ARG A 229 9.43 7.13 -2.00
C ARG A 229 10.21 6.78 -3.28
N ASP A 230 11.34 7.42 -3.50
CA ASP A 230 12.25 7.13 -4.59
C ASP A 230 13.05 5.84 -4.30
N ALA A 231 13.26 5.49 -3.02
CA ALA A 231 13.88 4.24 -2.57
C ALA A 231 12.94 3.01 -2.58
N ILE A 232 11.66 3.16 -2.95
CA ILE A 232 10.79 2.01 -3.23
C ILE A 232 11.46 1.18 -4.33
N HIS A 233 12.07 0.06 -3.95
CA HIS A 233 12.88 -0.77 -4.83
C HIS A 233 12.03 -1.22 -6.03
N GLU A 234 12.44 -0.76 -7.20
CA GLU A 234 12.03 -1.34 -8.48
C GLU A 234 13.06 -2.42 -8.82
N PHE A 235 12.60 -3.65 -8.96
CA PHE A 235 13.43 -4.81 -9.22
C PHE A 235 13.58 -4.97 -10.72
N GLU A 236 14.82 -4.96 -11.18
CA GLU A 236 15.16 -5.31 -12.54
C GLU A 236 15.04 -6.82 -12.72
N VAL A 237 14.18 -7.24 -13.66
CA VAL A 237 13.98 -8.64 -14.03
C VAL A 237 14.19 -8.79 -15.53
N GLU A 238 15.14 -9.62 -15.91
CA GLU A 238 15.35 -9.98 -17.31
C GLU A 238 14.38 -11.09 -17.71
N LEU A 239 13.55 -10.84 -18.72
CA LEU A 239 12.57 -11.80 -19.23
C LEU A 239 13.24 -12.75 -20.21
N VAL A 240 12.93 -14.04 -20.05
CA VAL A 240 13.29 -15.08 -21.02
C VAL A 240 12.22 -15.18 -22.11
N GLU A 241 12.61 -15.57 -23.32
CA GLU A 241 11.76 -15.51 -24.52
C GLU A 241 10.41 -16.25 -24.36
N HIS A 242 10.41 -17.42 -23.70
CA HIS A 242 9.19 -18.20 -23.47
C HIS A 242 8.20 -17.56 -22.48
N GLN A 243 8.66 -16.62 -21.64
CA GLN A 243 7.79 -15.83 -20.75
C GLN A 243 7.07 -14.71 -21.52
N ILE A 244 7.53 -14.36 -22.71
CA ILE A 244 6.95 -13.27 -23.50
C ILE A 244 5.82 -13.85 -24.36
N GLU A 245 4.61 -13.31 -24.19
CA GLU A 245 3.49 -13.63 -25.07
C GLU A 245 3.53 -12.76 -26.32
N ARG A 246 3.61 -11.43 -26.13
CA ARG A 246 3.62 -10.49 -27.25
C ARG A 246 4.06 -9.10 -26.83
N LEU A 247 4.88 -8.48 -27.67
CA LEU A 247 5.19 -7.06 -27.59
C LEU A 247 4.13 -6.23 -28.32
N VAL A 248 3.65 -5.15 -27.70
CA VAL A 248 2.71 -4.18 -28.30
C VAL A 248 3.28 -2.77 -28.19
N ASP A 249 2.67 -1.79 -28.88
CA ASP A 249 3.18 -0.42 -28.90
C ASP A 249 3.28 0.24 -27.52
N GLU A 250 2.38 -0.10 -26.59
CA GLU A 250 2.32 0.48 -25.24
C GLU A 250 3.10 -0.31 -24.17
N GLY A 251 3.62 -1.50 -24.48
CA GLY A 251 4.25 -2.38 -23.49
C GLY A 251 4.40 -3.83 -23.95
N ILE A 252 4.61 -4.73 -23.00
CA ILE A 252 4.82 -6.16 -23.23
C ILE A 252 3.80 -6.98 -22.44
N TYR A 253 3.26 -8.03 -23.05
CA TYR A 253 2.48 -9.06 -22.37
C TYR A 253 3.39 -10.22 -21.99
N ILE A 254 3.39 -10.56 -20.70
CA ILE A 254 4.14 -11.69 -20.15
C ILE A 254 3.20 -12.78 -19.66
N LYS A 255 3.61 -14.03 -19.84
CA LYS A 255 2.95 -15.23 -19.32
C LYS A 255 3.32 -15.42 -17.87
N VAL A 256 2.31 -15.58 -17.03
CA VAL A 256 2.45 -15.86 -15.60
C VAL A 256 1.55 -17.02 -15.21
N SER A 257 1.84 -17.63 -14.08
CA SER A 257 1.22 -18.86 -13.61
C SER A 257 0.75 -18.59 -12.19
N PHE A 258 -0.53 -18.79 -11.95
CA PHE A 258 -1.16 -18.49 -10.66
C PHE A 258 -1.85 -19.72 -10.04
N GLY A 259 -1.49 -20.90 -10.54
CA GLY A 259 -2.01 -22.21 -10.13
C GLY A 259 -1.50 -23.29 -11.10
N ILE A 260 -1.84 -24.55 -10.87
CA ILE A 260 -1.41 -25.63 -11.77
C ILE A 260 -2.16 -25.56 -13.07
N LYS A 261 -1.39 -25.45 -14.16
CA LYS A 261 -1.90 -25.25 -15.53
C LYS A 261 -2.86 -24.04 -15.63
N GLN A 262 -2.85 -23.14 -14.64
CA GLN A 262 -3.53 -21.86 -14.68
C GLN A 262 -2.53 -20.79 -15.05
N SER A 263 -2.53 -20.41 -16.32
CA SER A 263 -1.73 -19.32 -16.86
C SER A 263 -2.59 -18.10 -17.14
N GLY A 264 -2.00 -16.93 -16.96
CA GLY A 264 -2.60 -15.66 -17.34
C GLY A 264 -1.56 -14.72 -17.92
N LEU A 265 -2.03 -13.57 -18.38
CA LEU A 265 -1.19 -12.54 -18.96
C LEU A 265 -1.15 -11.32 -18.05
N ILE A 266 0.04 -10.79 -17.85
CA ILE A 266 0.24 -9.48 -17.25
C ILE A 266 0.74 -8.53 -18.33
N PHE A 267 0.14 -7.35 -18.38
CA PHE A 267 0.61 -6.26 -19.22
C PHE A 267 1.59 -5.39 -18.44
N ILE A 268 2.83 -5.33 -18.92
CA ILE A 268 3.87 -4.43 -18.40
C ILE A 268 4.02 -3.24 -19.36
N PRO A 269 3.73 -2.02 -18.92
CA PRO A 269 3.79 -0.83 -19.77
C PRO A 269 5.24 -0.40 -20.07
N ASN A 270 5.44 0.35 -21.16
CA ASN A 270 6.76 0.82 -21.61
C ASN A 270 7.58 1.55 -20.53
N TYR A 271 6.93 2.32 -19.65
CA TYR A 271 7.62 3.03 -18.58
C TYR A 271 8.23 2.10 -17.51
N GLN A 272 7.97 0.79 -17.58
CA GLN A 272 8.56 -0.28 -16.76
C GLN A 272 9.38 -1.26 -17.61
N LEU A 273 9.67 -0.95 -18.87
CA LEU A 273 10.32 -1.86 -19.82
C LEU A 273 11.51 -1.17 -20.50
N ASP A 274 12.66 -1.83 -20.50
CA ASP A 274 13.78 -1.54 -21.39
C ASP A 274 13.95 -2.70 -22.37
N ILE A 275 14.19 -2.36 -23.64
CA ILE A 275 14.53 -3.32 -24.69
C ILE A 275 15.94 -2.98 -25.16
N MET A 276 16.87 -3.91 -25.01
CA MET A 276 18.25 -3.77 -25.47
C MET A 276 18.48 -4.70 -26.66
N GLU A 277 19.02 -4.16 -27.73
CA GLU A 277 19.45 -4.93 -28.90
C GLU A 277 20.94 -5.24 -28.73
N GLU A 278 21.28 -6.49 -28.44
CA GLU A 278 22.65 -7.00 -28.53
C GLU A 278 22.78 -7.80 -29.85
N GLU A 279 24.00 -7.93 -30.36
CA GLU A 279 24.34 -8.26 -31.76
C GLU A 279 23.56 -9.45 -32.39
N ASN A 280 22.97 -10.36 -31.61
CA ASN A 280 22.08 -11.43 -32.10
C ASN A 280 20.83 -11.74 -31.25
N HIS A 281 20.49 -10.97 -30.21
CA HIS A 281 19.24 -11.19 -29.43
C HIS A 281 18.69 -9.92 -28.77
N LYS A 282 17.38 -9.88 -28.55
CA LYS A 282 16.71 -8.80 -27.80
C LYS A 282 16.59 -9.18 -26.33
N LYS A 283 17.20 -8.38 -25.45
CA LYS A 283 17.01 -8.50 -24.00
C LYS A 283 15.87 -7.58 -23.55
N TYR A 284 14.91 -8.15 -22.84
CA TYR A 284 13.78 -7.43 -22.28
C TYR A 284 13.96 -7.33 -20.77
N LYS A 285 14.13 -6.12 -20.25
CA LYS A 285 14.25 -5.86 -18.82
C LYS A 285 13.01 -5.16 -18.32
N VAL A 286 12.33 -5.77 -17.35
CA VAL A 286 11.16 -5.18 -16.69
C VAL A 286 11.49 -4.73 -15.28
N TYR A 287 10.90 -3.62 -14.86
CA TYR A 287 11.13 -3.01 -13.56
C TYR A 287 9.86 -3.09 -12.71
N ILE A 288 9.89 -3.99 -11.72
CA ILE A 288 8.70 -4.41 -10.96
C ILE A 288 8.81 -3.93 -9.52
N ARG A 289 7.75 -3.33 -8.99
CA ARG A 289 7.68 -2.90 -7.57
C ARG A 289 7.03 -3.98 -6.74
N GLU A 290 7.68 -4.43 -5.67
CA GLU A 290 7.18 -5.52 -4.81
C GLU A 290 5.77 -5.29 -4.27
N THR A 291 5.52 -4.07 -3.79
CA THR A 291 4.26 -3.70 -3.13
C THR A 291 3.11 -3.45 -4.10
N THR A 292 3.42 -3.26 -5.38
CA THR A 292 2.43 -2.94 -6.42
C THR A 292 1.67 -4.20 -6.81
N SER A 293 0.35 -4.07 -6.94
CA SER A 293 -0.50 -5.15 -7.43
C SER A 293 -0.55 -5.13 -8.96
N TYR A 294 -0.31 -6.28 -9.58
CA TYR A 294 -0.36 -6.49 -11.02
C TYR A 294 -1.59 -7.31 -11.38
N PHE A 295 -2.31 -6.88 -12.41
CA PHE A 295 -3.55 -7.52 -12.84
C PHE A 295 -3.25 -8.67 -13.80
N ILE A 296 -3.65 -9.87 -13.41
CA ILE A 296 -3.63 -11.06 -14.26
C ILE A 296 -4.91 -11.09 -15.07
N TYR A 297 -4.75 -11.13 -16.38
CA TYR A 297 -5.82 -11.34 -17.35
C TYR A 297 -5.79 -12.78 -17.87
N ASN A 298 -6.87 -13.53 -17.65
CA ASN A 298 -7.08 -14.83 -18.26
C ASN A 298 -7.93 -14.65 -19.54
N LYS A 299 -7.42 -15.13 -20.68
CA LYS A 299 -8.08 -15.02 -21.99
C LYS A 299 -9.36 -15.85 -22.09
N GLU A 300 -9.42 -16.96 -21.39
CA GLU A 300 -10.46 -17.99 -21.53
C GLU A 300 -11.58 -17.81 -20.51
N ASN A 301 -11.26 -17.41 -19.27
CA ASN A 301 -12.25 -17.20 -18.22
C ASN A 301 -11.97 -15.91 -17.43
N SER A 302 -12.86 -14.93 -17.54
CA SER A 302 -12.73 -13.63 -16.87
C SER A 302 -12.94 -13.69 -15.36
N GLU A 303 -13.59 -14.73 -14.82
CA GLU A 303 -13.75 -14.96 -13.38
C GLU A 303 -12.41 -15.36 -12.72
N MET A 304 -11.47 -15.87 -13.53
CA MET A 304 -10.11 -16.21 -13.07
C MET A 304 -9.18 -14.99 -13.00
N ASN A 305 -9.64 -13.81 -13.42
CA ASN A 305 -8.87 -12.57 -13.32
C ASN A 305 -8.63 -12.20 -11.86
N ARG A 306 -7.37 -11.94 -11.50
CA ARG A 306 -6.99 -11.60 -10.13
C ARG A 306 -5.83 -10.63 -10.09
N TYR A 307 -5.57 -10.07 -8.92
CA TYR A 307 -4.37 -9.28 -8.68
C TYR A 307 -3.34 -10.13 -7.96
N ILE A 308 -2.08 -10.03 -8.37
CA ILE A 308 -0.94 -10.58 -7.62
C ILE A 308 -0.01 -9.45 -7.17
N LYS A 309 0.72 -9.67 -6.08
CA LYS A 309 1.75 -8.72 -5.65
C LYS A 309 2.99 -8.81 -6.54
N GLY A 310 3.69 -7.69 -6.68
CA GLY A 310 4.92 -7.61 -7.43
C GLY A 310 5.99 -8.56 -6.92
N ARG A 311 6.07 -8.79 -5.61
CA ARG A 311 6.97 -9.81 -5.02
C ARG A 311 6.76 -11.20 -5.60
N THR A 312 5.49 -11.60 -5.75
CA THR A 312 5.07 -12.90 -6.28
C THR A 312 5.44 -13.00 -7.76
N LEU A 313 5.24 -11.90 -8.49
CA LEU A 313 5.61 -11.78 -9.90
C LEU A 313 7.14 -11.86 -10.10
N ILE A 314 7.93 -11.15 -9.29
CA ILE A 314 9.40 -11.16 -9.35
C ILE A 314 9.91 -12.57 -9.10
N ARG A 315 9.44 -13.25 -8.04
CA ARG A 315 9.82 -14.64 -7.74
C ARG A 315 9.52 -15.58 -8.91
N GLN A 316 8.35 -15.42 -9.53
CA GLN A 316 7.98 -16.25 -10.66
C GLN A 316 8.89 -16.02 -11.87
N LEU A 317 9.18 -14.76 -12.20
CA LEU A 317 9.94 -14.42 -13.41
C LEU A 317 11.44 -14.73 -13.27
N THR A 318 11.98 -14.69 -12.06
CA THR A 318 13.40 -14.94 -11.77
C THR A 318 13.74 -16.42 -11.51
N ASN A 319 12.79 -17.35 -11.69
CA ASN A 319 12.97 -18.80 -11.47
C ASN A 319 13.71 -19.13 -10.16
N ASP A 320 13.24 -18.62 -9.01
CA ASP A 320 13.83 -18.80 -7.66
C ASP A 320 15.36 -18.50 -7.55
N SER A 321 15.98 -17.96 -8.61
CA SER A 321 17.43 -17.86 -8.76
C SER A 321 17.90 -16.43 -8.53
N ARG A 322 18.27 -16.19 -7.26
CA ARG A 322 19.37 -15.30 -6.83
C ARG A 322 19.29 -13.79 -7.01
N MET A 323 18.17 -13.18 -7.41
CA MET A 323 17.99 -11.72 -7.28
C MET A 323 16.64 -11.34 -6.67
N ILE A 324 16.48 -11.63 -5.38
CA ILE A 324 15.64 -10.84 -4.49
C ILE A 324 16.59 -10.33 -3.40
N PRO A 325 16.98 -9.04 -3.35
CA PRO A 325 17.63 -8.48 -2.19
C PRO A 325 16.55 -8.26 -1.15
N TYR A 326 16.06 -9.35 -0.55
CA TYR A 326 15.41 -9.54 0.76
C TYR A 326 14.95 -11.00 0.78
N ARG A 327 15.92 -11.90 0.90
CA ARG A 327 15.66 -13.30 1.26
C ARG A 327 14.94 -13.32 2.61
N ARG A 328 13.97 -14.22 2.80
CA ARG A 328 13.74 -14.82 4.12
C ARG A 328 15.13 -15.10 4.70
N PRO A 329 15.60 -14.44 5.76
CA PRO A 329 16.93 -14.70 6.28
C PRO A 329 17.04 -16.21 6.47
N THR A 330 18.11 -16.81 5.93
CA THR A 330 18.33 -18.25 6.09
C THR A 330 18.33 -18.57 7.57
N VAL A 331 17.93 -19.79 7.96
CA VAL A 331 18.00 -20.23 9.36
C VAL A 331 19.38 -19.93 9.94
N GLU A 332 20.44 -20.11 9.14
CA GLU A 332 21.82 -19.70 9.44
C GLU A 332 21.97 -18.19 9.69
N SER A 333 21.44 -17.31 8.83
CA SER A 333 21.52 -15.85 9.01
C SER A 333 20.71 -15.36 10.23
N LEU A 334 19.59 -16.03 10.56
CA LEU A 334 18.86 -15.76 11.79
C LEU A 334 19.64 -16.24 13.02
N GLN A 335 20.24 -17.42 12.95
CA GLN A 335 21.08 -17.96 14.03
C GLN A 335 22.31 -17.09 14.27
N GLU A 336 22.97 -16.61 13.22
CA GLU A 336 24.08 -15.65 13.32
C GLU A 336 23.63 -14.37 14.01
N LYS A 337 22.50 -13.78 13.58
CA LYS A 337 21.95 -12.55 14.21
C LYS A 337 21.51 -12.77 15.65
N ILE A 338 20.89 -13.90 15.96
CA ILE A 338 20.52 -14.27 17.34
C ILE A 338 21.77 -14.45 18.19
N SER A 339 22.83 -15.03 17.63
CA SER A 339 24.12 -15.20 18.31
C SER A 339 24.84 -13.88 18.55
N GLU A 340 24.81 -12.95 17.58
CA GLU A 340 25.31 -11.58 17.75
C GLU A 340 24.57 -10.85 18.87
N ILE A 341 23.23 -10.96 18.93
CA ILE A 341 22.44 -10.36 20.00
C ILE A 341 22.75 -11.03 21.35
N ASN A 342 22.87 -12.37 21.40
CA ASN A 342 23.23 -13.09 22.63
C ASN A 342 24.59 -12.65 23.18
N LEU A 343 25.59 -12.54 22.31
CA LEU A 343 26.93 -12.07 22.67
C LEU A 343 26.90 -10.61 23.14
N LEU A 344 26.04 -9.77 22.56
CA LEU A 344 25.87 -8.39 23.00
C LEU A 344 25.18 -8.27 24.36
N VAL A 345 24.18 -9.10 24.66
CA VAL A 345 23.49 -9.08 25.96
C VAL A 345 24.33 -9.72 27.07
N GLU A 346 25.12 -10.75 26.79
CA GLU A 346 26.09 -11.32 27.74
C GLU A 346 27.19 -10.33 28.14
N LEU A 347 27.61 -9.44 27.24
CA LEU A 347 28.70 -8.50 27.47
C LEU A 347 28.31 -7.23 28.27
N THR A 348 27.04 -6.98 28.54
CA THR A 348 26.59 -5.70 29.14
C THR A 348 25.94 -5.82 30.52
N GLU A 349 25.78 -7.02 31.10
CA GLU A 349 25.08 -7.24 32.39
C GLU A 349 23.72 -6.49 32.49
N THR A 350 23.04 -6.23 31.36
CA THR A 350 21.82 -5.40 31.32
C THR A 350 20.54 -6.23 31.41
N ASP A 351 19.71 -5.86 32.39
CA ASP A 351 18.29 -6.16 32.66
C ASP A 351 17.58 -7.29 31.89
N LYS A 352 17.01 -8.22 32.66
CA LYS A 352 16.09 -9.32 32.28
C LYS A 352 15.07 -8.93 31.19
N LYS A 353 14.61 -7.68 31.20
CA LYS A 353 13.67 -7.08 30.25
C LYS A 353 14.13 -7.13 28.78
N TYR A 354 15.43 -6.98 28.50
CA TYR A 354 15.94 -7.06 27.12
C TYR A 354 16.04 -8.48 26.60
N GLN A 355 16.34 -9.44 27.49
CA GLN A 355 16.28 -10.87 27.17
C GLN A 355 14.84 -11.27 26.86
N ASP A 356 13.88 -10.84 27.68
CA ASP A 356 12.46 -11.17 27.48
C ASP A 356 11.94 -10.67 26.11
N ILE A 357 12.27 -9.42 25.71
CA ILE A 357 11.86 -8.86 24.40
C ILE A 357 12.52 -9.61 23.23
N LYS A 358 13.79 -10.00 23.37
CA LYS A 358 14.51 -10.76 22.35
C LYS A 358 13.92 -12.15 22.20
N ASP A 359 13.70 -12.85 23.31
CA ASP A 359 13.17 -14.22 23.33
C ASP A 359 11.73 -14.25 22.79
N GLU A 360 10.92 -13.23 23.08
CA GLU A 360 9.58 -13.05 22.50
C GLU A 360 9.64 -12.90 20.97
N LEU A 361 10.49 -11.99 20.46
CA LEU A 361 10.64 -11.79 19.01
C LEU A 361 11.16 -13.05 18.30
N VAL A 362 12.09 -13.78 18.91
CA VAL A 362 12.62 -15.03 18.35
C VAL A 362 11.55 -16.13 18.34
N ALA A 363 10.76 -16.24 19.41
CA ALA A 363 9.66 -17.19 19.50
C ALA A 363 8.58 -16.92 18.44
N GLU A 364 8.17 -15.66 18.28
CA GLU A 364 7.17 -15.27 17.26
C GLU A 364 7.68 -15.56 15.83
N ILE A 365 8.96 -15.29 15.55
CA ILE A 365 9.59 -15.61 14.25
C ILE A 365 9.57 -17.12 14.02
N ALA A 366 9.94 -17.93 15.01
CA ALA A 366 9.95 -19.39 14.91
C ALA A 366 8.54 -19.97 14.68
N GLU A 367 7.52 -19.44 15.37
CA GLU A 367 6.13 -19.84 15.14
C GLU A 367 5.66 -19.54 13.72
N LEU A 368 5.96 -18.34 13.21
CA LEU A 368 5.63 -17.98 11.84
C LEU A 368 6.38 -18.86 10.84
N ASP A 369 7.63 -19.25 11.13
CA ASP A 369 8.42 -20.15 10.31
C ASP A 369 7.76 -21.53 10.13
N ILE A 370 7.22 -22.08 11.24
CA ILE A 370 6.44 -23.32 11.25
C ILE A 370 5.15 -23.15 10.44
N LYS A 371 4.40 -22.06 10.67
CA LYS A 371 3.13 -21.76 9.96
C LYS A 371 3.35 -21.61 8.45
N LEU A 372 4.46 -20.99 8.04
CA LEU A 372 4.88 -20.85 6.64
C LEU A 372 5.18 -22.20 6.00
N THR A 373 5.97 -23.04 6.69
CA THR A 373 6.36 -24.37 6.21
C THR A 373 5.15 -25.28 6.05
N GLN A 374 4.28 -25.35 7.08
CA GLN A 374 3.04 -26.12 7.03
C GLN A 374 2.08 -25.64 5.93
N THR A 375 1.97 -24.33 5.73
CA THR A 375 1.13 -23.77 4.66
C THR A 375 1.69 -24.13 3.28
N ASN A 376 3.00 -24.07 3.10
CA ASN A 376 3.67 -24.47 1.86
C ASN A 376 3.49 -25.97 1.58
N GLU A 377 3.68 -26.84 2.56
CA GLU A 377 3.46 -28.29 2.40
C GLU A 377 2.02 -28.60 1.98
N LYS A 378 1.04 -27.91 2.57
CA LYS A 378 -0.38 -28.02 2.19
C LYS A 378 -0.60 -27.56 0.75
N ILE A 379 0.00 -26.45 0.33
CA ILE A 379 -0.05 -25.96 -1.06
C ILE A 379 0.58 -27.00 -2.00
N THR A 380 1.74 -27.55 -1.68
CA THR A 380 2.42 -28.59 -2.49
C THR A 380 1.56 -29.84 -2.61
N THR A 381 0.88 -30.23 -1.54
CA THR A 381 0.00 -31.41 -1.54
C THR A 381 -1.24 -31.17 -2.40
N LEU A 382 -1.93 -30.04 -2.21
CA LEU A 382 -3.07 -29.65 -3.06
C LEU A 382 -2.65 -29.47 -4.52
N ASN A 383 -1.42 -29.03 -4.74
CA ASN A 383 -0.87 -28.93 -6.07
C ASN A 383 -0.77 -30.31 -6.73
N LYS A 384 -0.14 -31.29 -6.06
CA LYS A 384 -0.11 -32.67 -6.57
C LYS A 384 -1.52 -33.22 -6.84
N MET A 385 -2.50 -32.90 -5.99
CA MET A 385 -3.90 -33.29 -6.20
C MET A 385 -4.49 -32.66 -7.47
N ALA A 386 -4.32 -31.35 -7.67
CA ALA A 386 -4.81 -30.66 -8.86
C ALA A 386 -4.15 -31.20 -10.15
N GLU A 387 -2.86 -31.53 -10.11
CA GLU A 387 -2.15 -32.16 -11.22
C GLU A 387 -2.76 -33.52 -11.59
N VAL A 388 -3.03 -34.37 -10.60
CA VAL A 388 -3.70 -35.67 -10.78
C VAL A 388 -5.10 -35.49 -11.38
N PHE A 389 -5.92 -34.57 -10.86
CA PHE A 389 -7.26 -34.30 -11.40
C PHE A 389 -7.24 -33.85 -12.86
N ILE A 390 -6.25 -33.06 -13.26
CA ILE A 390 -6.12 -32.59 -14.64
C ILE A 390 -5.64 -33.73 -15.55
N ASN A 391 -4.67 -34.53 -15.10
CA ASN A 391 -4.14 -35.64 -15.89
C ASN A 391 -5.17 -36.79 -16.05
N LEU A 392 -6.09 -36.97 -15.09
CA LEU A 392 -7.25 -37.86 -15.23
C LEU A 392 -8.23 -37.41 -16.34
N LYS A 393 -8.34 -36.10 -16.59
CA LYS A 393 -9.23 -35.51 -17.62
C LYS A 393 -8.52 -35.26 -18.97
N GLY A 394 -7.21 -35.50 -19.06
CA GLY A 394 -6.41 -35.27 -20.27
C GLY A 394 -6.60 -36.35 -21.34
N ALA A 395 -6.23 -36.09 -22.59
CA ALA A 395 -6.45 -37.00 -23.73
C ALA A 395 -5.46 -38.18 -23.82
N GLU A 396 -4.38 -38.17 -23.04
CA GLU A 396 -3.25 -39.10 -23.19
C GLU A 396 -3.38 -40.33 -22.26
N LEU A 397 -3.44 -41.52 -22.84
CA LEU A 397 -3.69 -42.80 -22.14
C LEU A 397 -2.61 -43.17 -21.09
N SER A 398 -1.35 -42.80 -21.33
CA SER A 398 -0.21 -42.97 -20.42
C SER A 398 -0.38 -42.12 -19.16
N SER A 399 -0.65 -40.83 -19.35
CA SER A 399 -0.89 -39.84 -18.30
C SER A 399 -2.13 -40.17 -17.45
N GLN A 400 -3.18 -40.72 -18.06
CA GLN A 400 -4.37 -41.20 -17.34
C GLN A 400 -4.07 -42.41 -16.44
N LYS A 401 -3.26 -43.38 -16.88
CA LYS A 401 -2.89 -44.56 -16.08
C LYS A 401 -2.09 -44.18 -14.84
N LEU A 402 -1.12 -43.28 -14.99
CA LEU A 402 -0.30 -42.76 -13.89
C LEU A 402 -1.16 -41.99 -12.89
N ALA A 403 -2.05 -41.11 -13.38
CA ALA A 403 -2.94 -40.33 -12.54
C ALA A 403 -3.95 -41.20 -11.76
N ARG A 404 -4.42 -42.33 -12.33
CA ARG A 404 -5.27 -43.30 -11.60
C ARG A 404 -4.52 -43.99 -10.45
N TYR A 405 -3.23 -44.27 -10.63
CA TYR A 405 -2.38 -44.82 -9.57
C TYR A 405 -2.11 -43.78 -8.47
N ASP A 406 -1.82 -42.54 -8.83
CA ASP A 406 -1.60 -41.47 -7.85
C ASP A 406 -2.89 -41.08 -7.12
N PHE A 407 -4.04 -41.14 -7.80
CA PHE A 407 -5.36 -40.88 -7.20
C PHE A 407 -5.72 -41.89 -6.11
N SER A 408 -5.46 -43.19 -6.34
CA SER A 408 -5.71 -44.24 -5.34
C SER A 408 -4.73 -44.17 -4.16
N LYS A 409 -3.46 -43.82 -4.42
CA LYS A 409 -2.42 -43.68 -3.38
C LYS A 409 -2.64 -42.49 -2.45
N LEU A 410 -3.27 -41.42 -2.94
CA LEU A 410 -3.57 -40.20 -2.18
C LEU A 410 -4.91 -40.25 -1.41
N ASN A 411 -5.63 -41.38 -1.45
CA ASN A 411 -6.97 -41.56 -0.83
C ASN A 411 -7.96 -40.43 -1.20
N LEU A 412 -7.94 -39.97 -2.44
CA LEU A 412 -8.80 -38.88 -2.90
C LEU A 412 -10.25 -39.37 -3.10
N THR A 413 -11.22 -38.63 -2.57
CA THR A 413 -12.64 -38.87 -2.83
C THR A 413 -13.10 -38.08 -4.06
N GLU A 414 -13.95 -38.69 -4.89
CA GLU A 414 -14.55 -38.07 -6.09
C GLU A 414 -15.44 -36.85 -5.79
N SER A 415 -15.68 -36.53 -4.51
CA SER A 415 -16.56 -35.44 -4.08
C SER A 415 -15.94 -34.04 -4.16
N ILE A 416 -14.62 -33.91 -4.35
CA ILE A 416 -13.92 -32.61 -4.40
C ILE A 416 -13.62 -32.23 -5.86
N SER A 417 -14.07 -31.05 -6.30
CA SER A 417 -13.83 -30.58 -7.67
C SER A 417 -12.46 -29.89 -7.83
N LEU A 418 -11.93 -29.88 -9.06
CA LEU A 418 -10.71 -29.15 -9.41
C LEU A 418 -10.82 -27.64 -9.11
N GLU A 419 -12.02 -27.07 -9.24
CA GLU A 419 -12.31 -25.68 -8.90
C GLU A 419 -12.13 -25.44 -7.40
N GLN A 420 -12.68 -26.31 -6.55
CA GLN A 420 -12.53 -26.22 -5.10
C GLN A 420 -11.08 -26.40 -4.64
N VAL A 421 -10.30 -27.25 -5.32
CA VAL A 421 -8.86 -27.40 -5.03
C VAL A 421 -8.10 -26.11 -5.37
N ASN A 422 -8.38 -25.50 -6.52
CA ASN A 422 -7.76 -24.24 -6.93
C ASN A 422 -8.16 -23.05 -6.04
N GLU A 423 -9.41 -22.99 -5.59
CA GLU A 423 -9.87 -21.99 -4.63
C GLU A 423 -9.12 -22.12 -3.30
N LYS A 424 -8.97 -23.36 -2.79
CA LYS A 424 -8.18 -23.63 -1.58
C LYS A 424 -6.70 -23.27 -1.75
N ILE A 425 -6.10 -23.54 -2.91
CA ILE A 425 -4.74 -23.11 -3.22
C ILE A 425 -4.64 -21.58 -3.16
N GLY A 426 -5.59 -20.85 -3.76
CA GLY A 426 -5.64 -19.40 -3.73
C GLY A 426 -5.73 -18.83 -2.31
N VAL A 427 -6.64 -19.36 -1.48
CA VAL A 427 -6.79 -18.95 -0.07
C VAL A 427 -5.51 -19.22 0.74
N LEU A 428 -4.86 -20.37 0.52
CA LEU A 428 -3.60 -20.69 1.19
C LEU A 428 -2.44 -19.83 0.71
N GLN A 429 -2.39 -19.46 -0.57
CA GLN A 429 -1.40 -18.53 -1.10
C GLN A 429 -1.56 -17.12 -0.50
N GLU A 430 -2.79 -16.61 -0.37
CA GLU A 430 -3.04 -15.35 0.32
C GLU A 430 -2.65 -15.40 1.80
N LYS A 431 -2.92 -16.53 2.46
CA LYS A 431 -2.54 -16.75 3.85
C LYS A 431 -1.02 -16.83 4.01
N LEU A 432 -0.34 -17.50 3.10
CA LEU A 432 1.12 -17.56 3.04
C LEU A 432 1.73 -16.16 2.86
N ASP A 433 1.18 -15.36 1.95
CA ASP A 433 1.59 -13.99 1.71
C ASP A 433 1.46 -13.11 2.97
N ARG A 434 0.36 -13.25 3.72
CA ARG A 434 0.19 -12.54 5.02
C ARG A 434 1.23 -12.97 6.06
N TYR A 435 1.50 -14.27 6.18
CA TYR A 435 2.52 -14.77 7.10
C TYR A 435 3.93 -14.31 6.72
N LEU A 436 4.22 -14.17 5.44
CA LEU A 436 5.48 -13.58 4.97
C LEU A 436 5.58 -12.11 5.35
N ASP A 437 4.51 -11.32 5.19
CA ASP A 437 4.47 -9.91 5.62
C ASP A 437 4.73 -9.76 7.14
N GLU A 438 4.07 -10.59 7.95
CA GLU A 438 4.26 -10.60 9.40
C GLU A 438 5.68 -11.01 9.78
N TYR A 439 6.21 -12.05 9.15
CA TYR A 439 7.57 -12.55 9.37
C TYR A 439 8.61 -11.48 9.03
N GLU A 440 8.48 -10.81 7.88
CA GLU A 440 9.36 -9.70 7.48
C GLU A 440 9.30 -8.53 8.47
N SER A 441 8.11 -8.20 8.97
CA SER A 441 7.93 -7.16 9.98
C SER A 441 8.68 -7.50 11.27
N LEU A 442 8.57 -8.74 11.75
CA LEU A 442 9.28 -9.19 12.95
C LEU A 442 10.79 -9.21 12.78
N VAL A 443 11.29 -9.67 11.63
CA VAL A 443 12.73 -9.62 11.31
C VAL A 443 13.23 -8.18 11.31
N ARG A 444 12.49 -7.22 10.72
CA ARG A 444 12.86 -5.80 10.76
C ARG A 444 12.86 -5.23 12.17
N ARG A 445 11.91 -5.64 13.02
CA ARG A 445 11.88 -5.26 14.45
C ARG A 445 13.11 -5.81 15.17
N LEU A 446 13.49 -7.06 14.93
CA LEU A 446 14.69 -7.69 15.49
C LEU A 446 15.98 -6.96 15.04
N GLU A 447 16.07 -6.58 13.76
CA GLU A 447 17.19 -5.79 13.24
C GLU A 447 17.26 -4.38 13.84
N THR A 448 16.11 -3.75 14.03
CA THR A 448 16.02 -2.43 14.66
C THR A 448 16.42 -2.51 16.13
N PHE A 449 15.98 -3.55 16.83
CA PHE A 449 16.37 -3.84 18.20
C PHE A 449 17.89 -4.01 18.32
N ALA A 450 18.51 -4.82 17.45
CA ALA A 450 19.96 -5.01 17.41
C ALA A 450 20.71 -3.69 17.16
N LYS A 451 20.22 -2.83 16.24
CA LYS A 451 20.82 -1.51 15.95
C LYS A 451 20.72 -0.55 17.13
N ILE A 452 19.56 -0.46 17.79
CA ILE A 452 19.35 0.39 18.97
C ILE A 452 20.29 -0.06 20.09
N PHE A 453 20.40 -1.37 20.30
CA PHE A 453 21.28 -1.93 21.31
C PHE A 453 22.75 -1.60 21.05
N ASN A 454 23.23 -1.76 19.81
CA ASN A 454 24.59 -1.42 19.43
C ASN A 454 24.90 0.09 19.57
N ASN A 455 23.95 0.96 19.22
CA ASN A 455 24.09 2.41 19.39
C ASN A 455 24.13 2.83 20.86
N ASN A 456 23.32 2.21 21.72
CA ASN A 456 23.36 2.46 23.16
C ASN A 456 24.70 2.03 23.78
N LYS A 457 25.26 0.88 23.36
CA LYS A 457 26.60 0.44 23.79
C LYS A 457 27.70 1.43 23.38
N ASN A 458 27.68 1.91 22.14
CA ASN A 458 28.63 2.92 21.67
C ASN A 458 28.50 4.26 22.43
N MET A 459 27.29 4.65 22.83
CA MET A 459 27.05 5.82 23.68
C MET A 459 27.63 5.61 25.09
N TYR A 460 27.40 4.44 25.71
CA TYR A 460 27.94 4.11 27.04
C TYR A 460 29.48 4.00 27.05
N GLN A 461 30.08 3.40 26.02
CA GLN A 461 31.54 3.34 25.88
C GLN A 461 32.15 4.73 25.66
N LYS A 462 31.55 5.58 24.81
CA LYS A 462 31.97 6.99 24.67
C LYS A 462 31.80 7.80 25.95
N PHE A 463 30.75 7.53 26.73
CA PHE A 463 30.58 8.16 28.04
C PHE A 463 31.68 7.73 29.02
N GLN A 464 32.04 6.45 29.06
CA GLN A 464 33.12 5.96 29.92
C GLN A 464 34.52 6.45 29.49
N GLU A 465 34.78 6.53 28.18
CA GLU A 465 36.02 7.12 27.66
C GLU A 465 36.12 8.62 27.97
N ASN A 466 35.03 9.38 27.85
CA ASN A 466 35.02 10.81 28.19
C ASN A 466 35.11 11.08 29.69
N VAL A 467 34.59 10.18 30.55
CA VAL A 467 34.71 10.27 32.02
C VAL A 467 36.10 9.83 32.51
N SER A 468 36.90 9.15 31.68
CA SER A 468 38.26 8.73 32.02
C SER A 468 39.36 9.70 31.55
N VAL A 469 38.98 10.84 30.94
CA VAL A 469 39.89 11.87 30.40
C VAL A 469 39.71 13.24 31.09
N GLU A 470 38.86 13.34 32.10
CA GLU A 470 38.91 14.41 33.14
C GLU A 470 39.53 13.87 34.43
#